data_AF-A0A251ZUQ3-F1
#
_entry.id   AF-A0A251ZUQ3-F1
#
_cell.length_a   1.000
_cell.length_b   1.000
_cell.length_c   1.000
_cell.angle_alpha   90.00
_cell.angle_beta   90.00
_cell.angle_gamma   90.00
#
_symmetry.space_group_name_H-M   'P 1'
#
loop_
_entity.id
_entity.type
_entity.pdbx_description
1 polymer ?
#
loop_
_entity_poly.entity_id
_entity_poly.type
_entity_poly.pdbx_seq_one_letter_code
_entity_poly.pdbx_strand_id
1 'polypeptide(L)'
;MHKEFFQLTLNQFKERTNIIISFITCFIISILCYGRTFFSAYTPDDYLYNVQKIPLAFFLQQGRFIQGAISFIFNQLNISLTSSGFAFEVLFFASFSICTTYFVYYLTNKNNFLISFILSTAIIISNPIFSTMAAYHGTVIDYTFSFLFLTFFFYYSKQFLEFSSIKDLIIASVSLTLVCGSYQSCVPIAIIWSIFYTLIHYKNYSKYNLCRLYLPIIIGITLYAILYASTKNAAGLNNWDPRVGLITLQGFLDRIHTVITSFALDALTKNQIILKKIGLLIAINITIFAISYRKQSLIRSLLFLLAVFASIIITLLPISIIKIWAPTARSIIGMAFCYGIAFLYVCNNTVIKIINYTFATSIIIFSIIISNAFLYKLHLKNEQDRWLSSNITIALLQINDEDKKEVTIVDNHQRLKSADWAFRGIFYTYTGNLFNFVPANQNDHNQCIKSSIWPQKDSIHIINQKVIICL
;
A
#
# COMPACT_ATOMS: atom_id res chain seq x y z
N MET A 1 -18.96 0.35 35.20
CA MET A 1 -17.99 0.84 34.19
C MET A 1 -17.48 -0.23 33.22
N HIS A 2 -16.63 -1.20 33.58
CA HIS A 2 -16.05 -2.11 32.55
C HIS A 2 -17.08 -3.00 31.82
N LYS A 3 -18.13 -3.53 32.49
CA LYS A 3 -19.16 -4.35 31.82
C LYS A 3 -20.08 -3.56 30.88
N GLU A 4 -20.26 -2.27 31.11
CA GLU A 4 -21.18 -1.43 30.33
C GLU A 4 -20.60 -1.09 28.95
N PHE A 5 -19.30 -0.81 28.86
CA PHE A 5 -18.66 -0.45 27.58
C PHE A 5 -18.75 -1.56 26.52
N PHE A 6 -18.58 -2.83 26.92
CA PHE A 6 -18.70 -3.99 26.01
C PHE A 6 -20.12 -4.26 25.53
N GLN A 7 -21.12 -3.60 26.12
CA GLN A 7 -22.53 -3.75 25.77
C GLN A 7 -23.08 -2.54 25.01
N LEU A 8 -22.27 -1.49 24.84
CA LEU A 8 -22.69 -0.30 24.09
C LEU A 8 -22.91 -0.64 22.61
N THR A 9 -24.08 -0.28 22.10
CA THR A 9 -24.43 -0.45 20.68
C THR A 9 -24.34 0.87 19.93
N LEU A 10 -24.16 0.81 18.62
CA LEU A 10 -24.05 2.02 17.79
C LEU A 10 -25.29 2.91 17.89
N ASN A 11 -26.47 2.33 18.10
CA ASN A 11 -27.72 3.07 18.28
C ASN A 11 -27.79 3.97 19.52
N GLN A 12 -26.97 3.71 20.53
CA GLN A 12 -26.95 4.52 21.76
C GLN A 12 -26.22 5.85 21.57
N PHE A 13 -25.51 6.03 20.46
CA PHE A 13 -24.79 7.25 20.13
C PHE A 13 -25.25 7.81 18.79
N LYS A 14 -25.05 9.12 18.62
CA LYS A 14 -25.21 9.76 17.30
C LYS A 14 -24.15 9.19 16.35
N GLU A 15 -24.52 9.06 15.07
CA GLU A 15 -23.62 8.62 13.98
C GLU A 15 -22.26 9.31 14.02
N ARG A 16 -22.27 10.64 14.12
CA ARG A 16 -21.05 11.46 14.20
C ARG A 16 -20.13 11.04 15.36
N THR A 17 -20.70 10.72 16.51
CA THR A 17 -19.93 10.31 17.70
C THR A 17 -19.27 8.95 17.48
N ASN A 18 -19.99 7.98 16.93
CA ASN A 18 -19.44 6.66 16.62
C ASN A 18 -18.27 6.75 15.63
N ILE A 19 -18.43 7.55 14.57
CA ILE A 19 -17.39 7.79 13.56
C ILE A 19 -16.17 8.45 14.20
N ILE A 20 -16.35 9.48 15.02
CA ILE A 20 -15.22 10.17 15.69
C ILE A 20 -14.44 9.22 16.61
N ILE A 21 -15.14 8.42 17.42
CA ILE A 21 -14.47 7.47 18.35
C ILE A 21 -13.63 6.46 17.57
N SER A 22 -14.20 5.86 16.51
CA SER A 22 -13.48 4.90 15.69
C SER A 22 -12.33 5.56 14.93
N PHE A 23 -12.52 6.75 14.37
CA PHE A 23 -11.48 7.52 13.70
C PHE A 23 -10.29 7.81 14.62
N ILE A 24 -10.52 8.33 15.83
CA ILE A 24 -9.45 8.64 16.79
C ILE A 24 -8.70 7.37 17.18
N THR A 25 -9.44 6.28 17.46
CA THR A 25 -8.83 4.99 17.82
C THR A 25 -7.96 4.45 16.68
N CYS A 26 -8.48 4.50 15.46
CA CYS A 26 -7.80 4.12 14.23
C CYS A 26 -6.52 4.93 14.02
N PHE A 27 -6.60 6.25 14.22
CA PHE A 27 -5.47 7.15 14.05
C PHE A 27 -4.35 6.84 15.05
N ILE A 28 -4.68 6.66 16.33
CA ILE A 28 -3.71 6.26 17.36
C ILE A 28 -3.07 4.91 17.00
N ILE A 29 -3.86 3.91 16.61
CA ILE A 29 -3.33 2.59 16.24
C ILE A 29 -2.43 2.68 15.00
N SER A 30 -2.78 3.50 14.01
CA SER A 30 -1.93 3.73 12.83
C SER A 30 -0.57 4.31 13.20
N ILE A 31 -0.55 5.29 14.12
CA ILE A 31 0.70 5.86 14.66
C ILE A 31 1.49 4.81 15.42
N LEU A 32 0.85 3.97 16.25
CA LEU A 32 1.55 2.91 16.98
C LEU A 32 2.14 1.86 16.03
N CYS A 33 1.46 1.53 14.94
CA CYS A 33 1.95 0.57 13.95
C CYS A 33 3.10 1.13 13.09
N TYR A 34 2.95 2.38 12.64
CA TYR A 34 3.72 2.92 11.53
C TYR A 34 4.50 4.20 11.88
N GLY A 35 4.39 4.73 13.10
CA GLY A 35 5.01 6.00 13.47
C GLY A 35 6.54 6.03 13.37
N ARG A 36 7.21 4.89 13.20
CA ARG A 36 8.64 4.85 12.84
C ARG A 36 8.94 5.47 11.48
N THR A 37 7.97 5.56 10.56
CA THR A 37 8.19 6.18 9.25
C THR A 37 8.47 7.68 9.37
N PHE A 38 7.86 8.36 10.35
CA PHE A 38 8.14 9.77 10.67
C PHE A 38 9.62 10.08 10.91
N PHE A 39 10.36 9.10 11.44
CA PHE A 39 11.77 9.27 11.80
C PHE A 39 12.70 8.55 10.82
N SER A 40 12.16 7.60 10.05
CA SER A 40 12.97 6.68 9.26
C SER A 40 12.12 5.98 8.19
N ALA A 41 12.20 6.46 6.95
CA ALA A 41 12.11 5.60 5.77
C ALA A 41 12.50 6.35 4.49
N TYR A 42 13.48 5.78 3.79
CA TYR A 42 13.69 6.03 2.37
C TYR A 42 13.86 4.66 1.75
N THR A 43 13.11 4.42 0.70
CA THR A 43 13.29 3.24 -0.14
C THR A 43 14.14 3.61 -1.35
N PRO A 44 14.72 2.63 -2.06
CA PRO A 44 15.48 2.89 -3.30
C PRO A 44 14.79 3.86 -4.26
N ASP A 45 13.47 3.75 -4.42
CA ASP A 45 12.68 4.64 -5.29
C ASP A 45 12.66 6.10 -4.77
N ASP A 46 12.54 6.29 -3.46
CA ASP A 46 12.50 7.63 -2.85
C ASP A 46 13.85 8.37 -3.01
N TYR A 47 14.96 7.65 -2.95
CA TYR A 47 16.29 8.24 -3.18
C TYR A 47 16.44 8.75 -4.62
N LEU A 48 15.92 8.01 -5.60
CA LEU A 48 15.94 8.43 -7.01
C LEU A 48 15.13 9.73 -7.20
N TYR A 49 13.93 9.76 -6.60
CA TYR A 49 13.02 10.91 -6.68
C TYR A 49 13.53 12.16 -5.97
N ASN A 50 14.49 12.02 -5.05
CA ASN A 50 15.13 13.16 -4.41
C ASN A 50 16.17 13.85 -5.32
N VAL A 51 16.76 13.12 -6.27
CA VAL A 51 17.82 13.63 -7.16
C VAL A 51 17.29 14.07 -8.52
N GLN A 52 16.20 13.46 -9.00
CA GLN A 52 15.69 13.69 -10.34
C GLN A 52 14.26 14.21 -10.32
N LYS A 53 14.03 15.32 -11.04
CA LYS A 53 12.67 15.75 -11.37
C LYS A 53 12.05 14.75 -12.35
N ILE A 54 11.05 14.03 -11.88
CA ILE A 54 10.34 13.07 -12.72
C ILE A 54 9.37 13.85 -13.63
N PRO A 55 9.44 13.69 -14.95
CA PRO A 55 8.56 14.41 -15.85
C PRO A 55 7.11 13.96 -15.67
N LEU A 56 6.16 14.89 -15.83
CA LEU A 56 4.71 14.59 -15.82
C LEU A 56 4.36 13.42 -16.74
N ALA A 57 4.99 13.35 -17.91
CA ALA A 57 4.79 12.29 -18.90
C ALA A 57 4.97 10.87 -18.35
N PHE A 58 5.91 10.67 -17.41
CA PHE A 58 6.15 9.36 -16.78
C PHE A 58 4.90 8.82 -16.09
N PHE A 59 4.18 9.68 -15.37
CA PHE A 59 2.98 9.29 -14.62
C PHE A 59 1.76 9.15 -15.53
N LEU A 60 1.60 10.03 -16.52
CA LEU A 60 0.49 9.99 -17.48
C LEU A 60 0.49 8.68 -18.30
N GLN A 61 1.67 8.17 -18.63
CA GLN A 61 1.82 6.89 -19.35
C GLN A 61 1.43 5.66 -18.53
N GLN A 62 1.43 5.77 -17.20
CA GLN A 62 0.99 4.73 -16.28
C GLN A 62 -0.47 4.90 -15.85
N GLY A 63 -1.18 5.90 -16.39
CA GLY A 63 -2.52 6.26 -15.96
C GLY A 63 -2.59 6.88 -14.57
N ARG A 64 -1.46 7.30 -14.00
CA ARG A 64 -1.37 7.91 -12.67
C ARG A 64 -1.45 9.43 -12.75
N PHE A 65 -2.52 9.94 -13.37
CA PHE A 65 -2.62 11.37 -13.68
C PHE A 65 -2.73 12.28 -12.44
N ILE A 66 -3.21 11.79 -11.30
CA ILE A 66 -3.21 12.55 -10.05
C ILE A 66 -1.80 12.66 -9.48
N GLN A 67 -1.06 11.54 -9.46
CA GLN A 67 0.35 11.55 -9.09
C GLN A 67 1.16 12.47 -10.01
N GLY A 68 0.87 12.43 -11.31
CA GLY A 68 1.44 13.32 -12.30
C GLY A 68 1.19 14.80 -11.99
N ALA A 69 -0.06 15.17 -11.70
CA ALA A 69 -0.43 16.54 -11.35
C ALA A 69 0.31 17.03 -10.09
N ILE A 70 0.42 16.18 -9.06
CA ILE A 70 1.14 16.51 -7.83
C ILE A 70 2.63 16.69 -8.12
N SER A 71 3.24 15.73 -8.83
CA SER A 71 4.65 15.82 -9.23
C SER A 71 4.93 17.09 -10.04
N PHE A 72 4.01 17.47 -10.95
CA PHE A 72 4.12 18.71 -11.71
C PHE A 72 4.13 19.95 -10.81
N ILE A 73 3.20 20.04 -9.84
CA ILE A 73 3.17 21.16 -8.88
C ILE A 73 4.47 21.23 -8.07
N PHE A 74 4.93 20.10 -7.53
CA PHE A 74 6.18 20.02 -6.76
C PHE A 74 7.41 20.42 -7.57
N ASN A 75 7.49 19.95 -8.82
CA ASN A 75 8.56 20.30 -9.74
C ASN A 75 8.59 21.80 -10.09
N GLN A 76 7.42 22.44 -10.20
CA GLN A 76 7.30 23.90 -10.40
C GLN A 76 7.76 24.69 -9.17
N LEU A 77 7.46 24.18 -7.98
CA LEU A 77 7.90 24.77 -6.72
C LEU A 77 9.37 24.48 -6.37
N ASN A 78 10.08 23.68 -7.19
CA ASN A 78 11.43 23.17 -6.90
C ASN A 78 11.53 22.40 -5.57
N ILE A 79 10.44 21.75 -5.15
CA ILE A 79 10.38 20.95 -3.93
C ILE A 79 10.40 19.48 -4.35
N SER A 80 11.29 18.67 -3.77
CA SER A 80 11.26 17.22 -4.03
C SER A 80 10.02 16.60 -3.38
N LEU A 81 9.34 15.69 -4.08
CA LEU A 81 8.15 15.03 -3.56
C LEU A 81 8.40 14.40 -2.17
N THR A 82 9.58 13.82 -2.01
CA THR A 82 10.04 13.15 -0.78
C THR A 82 10.33 14.09 0.38
N SER A 83 10.62 15.37 0.12
CA SER A 83 10.84 16.37 1.19
C SER A 83 9.58 16.75 1.96
N SER A 84 8.39 16.54 1.37
CA SER A 84 7.10 16.80 2.04
C SER A 84 6.64 15.68 2.98
N GLY A 85 7.46 14.63 3.13
CA GLY A 85 7.11 13.36 3.77
C GLY A 85 6.32 13.49 5.06
N PHE A 86 6.82 14.25 6.04
CA PHE A 86 6.19 14.35 7.37
C PHE A 86 4.72 14.80 7.33
N ALA A 87 4.41 15.85 6.57
CA ALA A 87 3.04 16.37 6.48
C ALA A 87 2.11 15.36 5.80
N PHE A 88 2.59 14.72 4.72
CA PHE A 88 1.83 13.71 4.00
C PHE A 88 1.69 12.39 4.76
N GLU A 89 2.62 12.02 5.64
CA GLU A 89 2.48 10.87 6.53
C GLU A 89 1.36 11.09 7.55
N VAL A 90 1.28 12.28 8.16
CA VAL A 90 0.16 12.62 9.06
C VAL A 90 -1.17 12.58 8.30
N LEU A 91 -1.21 13.18 7.10
CA LEU A 91 -2.39 13.15 6.24
C LEU A 91 -2.75 11.74 5.78
N PHE A 92 -1.76 10.89 5.52
CA PHE A 92 -1.95 9.48 5.19
C PHE A 92 -2.59 8.73 6.36
N PHE A 93 -2.07 8.86 7.57
CA PHE A 93 -2.67 8.23 8.74
C PHE A 93 -4.10 8.72 9.00
N ALA A 94 -4.36 10.02 8.83
CA ALA A 94 -5.69 10.59 8.97
C ALA A 94 -6.66 10.09 7.87
N SER A 95 -6.26 10.17 6.60
CA SER A 95 -7.07 9.72 5.46
C SER A 95 -7.32 8.21 5.47
N PHE A 96 -6.34 7.42 5.86
CA PHE A 96 -6.49 5.98 6.01
C PHE A 96 -7.44 5.63 7.17
N SER A 97 -7.34 6.36 8.28
CA SER A 97 -8.22 6.18 9.44
C SER A 97 -9.67 6.52 9.12
N ILE A 98 -9.93 7.66 8.46
CA ILE A 98 -11.29 8.04 8.07
C ILE A 98 -11.85 7.10 7.01
N CYS A 99 -11.05 6.70 6.01
CA CYS A 99 -11.47 5.76 4.97
C CYS A 99 -11.89 4.42 5.56
N THR A 100 -11.06 3.83 6.42
CA THR A 100 -11.38 2.56 7.09
C THR A 100 -12.61 2.69 7.99
N THR A 101 -12.74 3.81 8.71
CA THR A 101 -13.91 4.08 9.57
C THR A 101 -15.20 4.10 8.75
N TYR A 102 -15.25 4.87 7.65
CA TYR A 102 -16.42 4.95 6.78
C TYR A 102 -16.73 3.62 6.09
N PHE A 103 -15.68 2.92 5.64
CA PHE A 103 -15.80 1.60 5.03
C PHE A 103 -16.53 0.62 5.96
N VAL A 104 -16.08 0.47 7.21
CA VAL A 104 -16.70 -0.46 8.16
C VAL A 104 -18.05 0.08 8.65
N TYR A 105 -18.17 1.39 8.89
CA TYR A 105 -19.40 1.99 9.42
C TYR A 105 -20.61 1.68 8.54
N TYR A 106 -20.49 1.85 7.22
CA TYR A 106 -21.58 1.55 6.29
C TYR A 106 -21.86 0.07 6.07
N LEU A 107 -20.97 -0.81 6.50
CA LEU A 107 -21.20 -2.26 6.52
C LEU A 107 -21.72 -2.74 7.88
N THR A 108 -21.78 -1.86 8.88
CA THR A 108 -22.18 -2.22 10.24
C THR A 108 -23.66 -1.94 10.45
N ASN A 109 -24.38 -2.90 11.06
CA ASN A 109 -25.75 -2.65 11.48
C ASN A 109 -25.76 -1.80 12.77
N LYS A 110 -26.69 -0.87 12.86
CA LYS A 110 -26.98 0.00 14.01
C LYS A 110 -27.12 -0.74 15.35
N ASN A 111 -27.54 -2.00 15.33
CA ASN A 111 -27.64 -2.86 16.53
C ASN A 111 -26.31 -3.49 16.96
N ASN A 112 -25.24 -3.33 16.19
CA ASN A 112 -23.95 -3.93 16.50
C ASN A 112 -23.27 -3.20 17.65
N PHE A 113 -22.41 -3.91 18.38
CA PHE A 113 -21.61 -3.34 19.47
C PHE A 113 -20.56 -2.38 18.92
N LEU A 114 -20.40 -1.25 19.61
CA LEU A 114 -19.40 -0.22 19.30
C LEU A 114 -17.99 -0.82 19.27
N ILE A 115 -17.67 -1.73 20.20
CA ILE A 115 -16.35 -2.36 20.27
C ILE A 115 -16.07 -3.29 19.08
N SER A 116 -17.08 -4.01 18.56
CA SER A 116 -16.91 -4.83 17.36
C SER A 116 -16.58 -3.95 16.16
N PHE A 117 -17.24 -2.80 16.04
CA PHE A 117 -16.95 -1.80 15.00
C PHE A 117 -15.51 -1.27 15.12
N ILE A 118 -15.11 -0.83 16.31
CA ILE A 118 -13.75 -0.30 16.57
C ILE A 118 -12.68 -1.36 16.28
N LEU A 119 -12.84 -2.59 16.78
CA LEU A 119 -11.87 -3.66 16.58
C LEU A 119 -11.78 -4.09 15.11
N SER A 120 -12.89 -4.14 14.37
CA SER A 120 -12.86 -4.35 12.92
C SER A 120 -12.04 -3.30 12.19
N THR A 121 -12.24 -2.02 12.51
CA THR A 121 -11.47 -0.93 11.92
C THR A 121 -9.98 -1.01 12.28
N ALA A 122 -9.68 -1.37 13.53
CA ALA A 122 -8.32 -1.53 14.03
C ALA A 122 -7.58 -2.73 13.40
N ILE A 123 -8.26 -3.83 13.11
CA ILE A 123 -7.68 -5.00 12.42
C ILE A 123 -7.23 -4.62 11.00
N ILE A 124 -8.05 -3.84 10.28
CA ILE A 124 -7.69 -3.37 8.93
C ILE A 124 -6.45 -2.48 9.02
N ILE A 125 -6.50 -1.45 9.87
CA ILE A 125 -5.42 -0.46 9.98
C ILE A 125 -4.14 -1.04 10.52
N SER A 126 -4.19 -2.02 11.41
CA SER A 126 -2.97 -2.59 11.99
C SER A 126 -2.25 -3.56 11.06
N ASN A 127 -2.82 -3.88 9.89
CA ASN A 127 -2.28 -4.90 9.01
C ASN A 127 -0.84 -4.55 8.54
N PRO A 128 0.16 -5.45 8.72
CA PRO A 128 1.56 -5.14 8.39
C PRO A 128 1.81 -4.81 6.91
N ILE A 129 0.90 -5.13 6.00
CA ILE A 129 0.98 -4.70 4.61
C ILE A 129 1.19 -3.17 4.48
N PHE A 130 0.55 -2.38 5.35
CA PHE A 130 0.62 -0.93 5.30
C PHE A 130 1.96 -0.39 5.81
N SER A 131 2.77 -1.17 6.55
CA SER A 131 4.14 -0.74 6.88
C SER A 131 5.02 -0.66 5.63
N THR A 132 4.75 -1.50 4.63
CA THR A 132 5.42 -1.42 3.32
C THR A 132 4.89 -0.31 2.43
N MET A 133 3.84 0.40 2.85
CA MET A 133 3.31 1.56 2.14
C MET A 133 3.82 2.83 2.77
N ALA A 134 3.68 2.91 4.10
CA ALA A 134 4.18 4.01 4.90
C ALA A 134 5.69 4.23 4.69
N ALA A 135 6.45 3.16 4.45
CA ALA A 135 7.89 3.25 4.17
C ALA A 135 8.26 3.89 2.81
N TYR A 136 7.33 4.00 1.85
CA TYR A 136 7.63 4.57 0.52
C TYR A 136 7.02 5.96 0.44
N HIS A 137 7.79 6.98 0.80
CA HIS A 137 7.31 8.35 0.99
C HIS A 137 6.69 8.94 -0.29
N GLY A 138 7.25 8.64 -1.46
CA GLY A 138 6.66 9.06 -2.73
C GLY A 138 5.25 8.48 -2.95
N THR A 139 4.98 7.28 -2.43
CA THR A 139 3.65 6.66 -2.56
C THR A 139 2.67 7.00 -1.45
N VAL A 140 3.16 7.47 -0.29
CA VAL A 140 2.30 7.93 0.83
C VAL A 140 1.34 9.02 0.36
N ILE A 141 1.82 9.91 -0.52
CA ILE A 141 1.01 10.95 -1.14
C ILE A 141 -0.12 10.32 -1.98
N ASP A 142 0.21 9.37 -2.85
CA ASP A 142 -0.77 8.69 -3.70
C ASP A 142 -1.85 7.99 -2.87
N TYR A 143 -1.45 7.31 -1.80
CA TYR A 143 -2.39 6.65 -0.89
C TYR A 143 -3.26 7.64 -0.11
N THR A 144 -2.70 8.78 0.30
CA THR A 144 -3.47 9.83 0.99
C THR A 144 -4.66 10.27 0.14
N PHE A 145 -4.40 10.63 -1.11
CA PHE A 145 -5.47 11.03 -2.04
C PHE A 145 -6.40 9.85 -2.36
N SER A 146 -5.85 8.64 -2.57
CA SER A 146 -6.67 7.45 -2.85
C SER A 146 -7.65 7.16 -1.72
N PHE A 147 -7.23 7.25 -0.45
CA PHE A 147 -8.11 7.00 0.70
C PHE A 147 -9.12 8.12 0.92
N LEU A 148 -8.77 9.39 0.64
CA LEU A 148 -9.74 10.48 0.64
C LEU A 148 -10.83 10.28 -0.42
N PHE A 149 -10.43 9.96 -1.66
CA PHE A 149 -11.38 9.70 -2.74
C PHE A 149 -12.21 8.43 -2.50
N LEU A 150 -11.64 7.37 -1.91
CA LEU A 150 -12.41 6.21 -1.47
C LEU A 150 -13.45 6.57 -0.40
N THR A 151 -13.13 7.47 0.52
CA THR A 151 -14.08 7.95 1.54
C THR A 151 -15.28 8.64 0.87
N PHE A 152 -15.04 9.50 -0.11
CA PHE A 152 -16.10 10.12 -0.91
C PHE A 152 -16.89 9.08 -1.71
N PHE A 153 -16.21 8.11 -2.32
CA PHE A 153 -16.88 7.01 -3.03
C PHE A 153 -17.84 6.25 -2.11
N PHE A 154 -17.44 5.86 -0.89
CA PHE A 154 -18.34 5.15 0.03
C PHE A 154 -19.53 6.00 0.45
N TYR A 155 -19.30 7.28 0.78
CA TYR A 155 -20.36 8.20 1.16
C TYR A 155 -21.39 8.39 0.03
N TYR A 156 -20.93 8.79 -1.16
CA TYR A 156 -21.82 9.12 -2.27
C TYR A 156 -22.43 7.88 -2.93
N SER A 157 -21.76 6.73 -2.94
CA SER A 157 -22.36 5.48 -3.44
C SER A 157 -23.52 5.03 -2.56
N LYS A 158 -23.40 5.20 -1.24
CA LYS A 158 -24.52 4.94 -0.32
C LYS A 158 -25.67 5.92 -0.56
N GLN A 159 -25.39 7.22 -0.65
CA GLN A 159 -26.41 8.25 -0.92
C GLN A 159 -27.13 7.99 -2.25
N PHE A 160 -26.39 7.62 -3.30
CA PHE A 160 -26.98 7.24 -4.58
C PHE A 160 -27.93 6.04 -4.47
N LEU A 161 -27.57 5.04 -3.68
CA LEU A 161 -28.43 3.88 -3.47
C LEU A 161 -29.73 4.26 -2.72
N GLU A 162 -29.63 5.09 -1.70
CA GLU A 162 -30.75 5.49 -0.83
C GLU A 162 -31.71 6.47 -1.53
N PHE A 163 -31.17 7.48 -2.23
CA PHE A 163 -31.95 8.60 -2.78
C PHE A 163 -32.03 8.61 -4.30
N SER A 164 -31.31 7.74 -5.00
CA SER A 164 -31.30 7.67 -6.47
C SER A 164 -30.85 8.95 -7.19
N SER A 165 -30.07 9.78 -6.50
CA SER A 165 -29.60 11.06 -6.99
C SER A 165 -28.47 10.92 -8.03
N ILE A 166 -28.69 11.46 -9.23
CA ILE A 166 -27.69 11.49 -10.32
C ILE A 166 -26.42 12.24 -9.89
N LYS A 167 -26.57 13.29 -9.07
CA LYS A 167 -25.43 14.04 -8.54
C LYS A 167 -24.50 13.12 -7.73
N ASP A 168 -25.06 12.26 -6.90
CA ASP A 168 -24.27 11.36 -6.06
C ASP A 168 -23.63 10.23 -6.88
N LEU A 169 -24.31 9.76 -7.93
CA LEU A 169 -23.71 8.86 -8.93
C LEU A 169 -22.48 9.49 -9.60
N ILE A 170 -22.59 10.74 -10.06
CA ILE A 170 -21.50 11.45 -10.72
C ILE A 170 -20.33 11.61 -9.75
N ILE A 171 -20.58 12.11 -8.53
CA ILE A 171 -19.51 12.34 -7.56
C ILE A 171 -18.84 11.01 -7.16
N ALA A 172 -19.60 9.94 -6.93
CA ALA A 172 -19.04 8.63 -6.64
C ALA A 172 -18.18 8.09 -7.81
N SER A 173 -18.67 8.23 -9.04
CA SER A 173 -17.95 7.79 -10.24
C SER A 173 -16.64 8.55 -10.43
N VAL A 174 -16.69 9.89 -10.34
CA VAL A 174 -15.51 10.75 -10.42
C VAL A 174 -14.53 10.42 -9.30
N SER A 175 -15.01 10.23 -8.07
CA SER A 175 -14.15 9.83 -6.94
C SER A 175 -13.40 8.54 -7.25
N LEU A 176 -14.08 7.51 -7.79
CA LEU A 176 -13.41 6.26 -8.17
C LEU A 176 -12.42 6.46 -9.33
N THR A 177 -12.75 7.29 -10.32
CA THR A 177 -11.80 7.65 -11.38
C THR A 177 -10.54 8.30 -10.81
N LEU A 178 -10.69 9.18 -9.82
CA LEU A 178 -9.57 9.81 -9.13
C LEU A 178 -8.76 8.80 -8.31
N VAL A 179 -9.40 7.81 -7.66
CA VAL A 179 -8.71 6.68 -7.02
C VAL A 179 -7.85 5.91 -8.02
N CYS A 180 -8.38 5.60 -9.21
CA CYS A 180 -7.60 4.94 -10.25
C CYS A 180 -6.43 5.82 -10.72
N GLY A 181 -6.66 7.13 -10.85
CA GLY A 181 -5.66 8.11 -11.25
C GLY A 181 -4.59 8.43 -10.21
N SER A 182 -4.84 8.16 -8.93
CA SER A 182 -3.84 8.24 -7.86
C SER A 182 -3.12 6.91 -7.67
N TYR A 183 -3.86 5.83 -7.38
CA TYR A 183 -3.27 4.53 -7.12
C TYR A 183 -4.23 3.36 -7.40
N GLN A 184 -4.02 2.68 -8.53
CA GLN A 184 -4.95 1.65 -9.03
C GLN A 184 -5.15 0.47 -8.07
N SER A 185 -4.16 0.14 -7.23
CA SER A 185 -4.30 -0.97 -6.27
C SER A 185 -5.38 -0.74 -5.20
N CYS A 186 -5.89 0.49 -5.06
CA CYS A 186 -6.99 0.81 -4.14
C CYS A 186 -8.38 0.47 -4.72
N VAL A 187 -8.51 0.28 -6.04
CA VAL A 187 -9.79 -0.03 -6.71
C VAL A 187 -10.46 -1.31 -6.17
N PRO A 188 -9.74 -2.42 -5.91
CA PRO A 188 -10.32 -3.58 -5.24
C PRO A 188 -11.09 -3.26 -3.96
N ILE A 189 -10.67 -2.27 -3.16
CA ILE A 189 -11.34 -1.91 -1.91
C ILE A 189 -12.77 -1.41 -2.18
N ALA A 190 -12.97 -0.60 -3.23
CA ALA A 190 -14.29 -0.13 -3.64
C ALA A 190 -15.22 -1.28 -4.07
N ILE A 191 -14.69 -2.23 -4.84
CA ILE A 191 -15.46 -3.40 -5.31
C ILE A 191 -15.82 -4.31 -4.14
N ILE A 192 -14.86 -4.59 -3.24
CA ILE A 192 -15.07 -5.38 -2.02
C ILE A 192 -16.17 -4.76 -1.16
N TRP A 193 -16.11 -3.43 -0.95
CA TRP A 193 -17.15 -2.71 -0.22
C TRP A 193 -18.54 -2.93 -0.84
N SER A 194 -18.68 -2.75 -2.15
CA SER A 194 -19.97 -2.93 -2.85
C SER A 194 -20.51 -4.36 -2.76
N ILE A 195 -19.64 -5.38 -2.83
CA ILE A 195 -20.02 -6.79 -2.68
C ILE A 195 -20.58 -7.03 -1.28
N PHE A 196 -19.85 -6.63 -0.24
CA PHE A 196 -20.30 -6.86 1.14
C PHE A 196 -21.50 -6.01 1.52
N TYR A 197 -21.59 -4.78 1.02
CA TYR A 197 -22.77 -3.94 1.20
C TYR A 197 -24.01 -4.60 0.60
N THR A 198 -23.89 -5.12 -0.63
CA THR A 198 -24.95 -5.89 -1.29
C THR A 198 -25.34 -7.11 -0.46
N LEU A 199 -24.37 -7.88 0.03
CA LEU A 199 -24.60 -9.09 0.81
C LEU A 199 -25.28 -8.81 2.16
N ILE A 200 -24.96 -7.70 2.83
CA ILE A 200 -25.53 -7.35 4.13
C ILE A 200 -26.95 -6.82 3.95
N HIS A 201 -27.18 -5.99 2.93
CA HIS A 201 -28.44 -5.28 2.73
C HIS A 201 -29.38 -5.92 1.69
N TYR A 202 -29.08 -7.12 1.19
CA TYR A 202 -29.87 -7.78 0.13
C TYR A 202 -31.36 -7.97 0.43
N LYS A 203 -31.74 -8.04 1.72
CA LYS A 203 -33.14 -8.15 2.15
C LYS A 203 -33.86 -6.81 2.20
N ASN A 204 -33.13 -5.72 2.34
CA ASN A 204 -33.68 -4.38 2.55
C ASN A 204 -33.89 -3.64 1.22
N TYR A 205 -33.22 -4.07 0.15
CA TYR A 205 -33.28 -3.44 -1.15
C TYR A 205 -33.71 -4.43 -2.24
N SER A 206 -34.38 -3.93 -3.27
CA SER A 206 -34.71 -4.72 -4.46
C SER A 206 -33.44 -5.12 -5.23
N LYS A 207 -33.48 -6.24 -5.96
CA LYS A 207 -32.38 -6.69 -6.82
C LYS A 207 -31.91 -5.59 -7.78
N TYR A 208 -32.86 -4.82 -8.33
CA TYR A 208 -32.60 -3.68 -9.20
C TYR A 208 -31.75 -2.60 -8.50
N ASN A 209 -32.11 -2.22 -7.27
CA ASN A 209 -31.37 -1.23 -6.51
C ASN A 209 -29.96 -1.72 -6.15
N LEU A 210 -29.79 -3.01 -5.85
CA LEU A 210 -28.48 -3.59 -5.59
C LEU A 210 -27.58 -3.59 -6.83
N CYS A 211 -28.12 -3.87 -8.02
CA CYS A 211 -27.36 -3.76 -9.27
C CYS A 211 -26.90 -2.32 -9.53
N ARG A 212 -27.66 -1.31 -9.11
CA ARG A 212 -27.28 0.10 -9.25
C ARG A 212 -26.06 0.48 -8.44
N LEU A 213 -25.72 -0.22 -7.36
CA LEU A 213 -24.51 0.02 -6.57
C LEU A 213 -23.22 -0.16 -7.39
N TYR A 214 -23.27 -0.95 -8.46
CA TYR A 214 -22.14 -1.18 -9.36
C TYR A 214 -22.04 -0.13 -10.47
N LEU A 215 -23.06 0.70 -10.67
CA LEU A 215 -23.07 1.73 -11.71
C LEU A 215 -21.96 2.79 -11.51
N PRO A 216 -21.73 3.33 -10.29
CA PRO A 216 -20.60 4.22 -10.05
C PRO A 216 -19.24 3.57 -10.37
N ILE A 217 -19.12 2.26 -10.17
CA ILE A 217 -17.90 1.51 -10.47
C ILE A 217 -17.67 1.44 -11.98
N ILE A 218 -18.70 1.04 -12.72
CA ILE A 218 -18.63 0.91 -14.18
C ILE A 218 -18.32 2.27 -14.83
N ILE A 219 -19.06 3.32 -14.44
CA ILE A 219 -18.85 4.67 -14.97
C ILE A 219 -17.45 5.18 -14.58
N GLY A 220 -17.04 5.01 -13.32
CA GLY A 220 -15.73 5.47 -12.84
C GLY A 220 -14.55 4.79 -13.56
N ILE A 221 -14.61 3.48 -13.79
CA ILE A 221 -13.58 2.75 -14.55
C ILE A 221 -13.59 3.16 -16.03
N THR A 222 -14.77 3.35 -16.62
CA THR A 222 -14.90 3.80 -18.02
C THR A 222 -14.31 5.20 -18.19
N LEU A 223 -14.64 6.13 -17.29
CA LEU A 223 -14.10 7.48 -17.30
C LEU A 223 -12.58 7.48 -17.08
N TYR A 224 -12.07 6.63 -16.18
CA TYR A 224 -10.62 6.42 -16.04
C TYR A 224 -9.97 5.95 -17.33
N ALA A 225 -10.57 4.98 -18.04
CA ALA A 225 -10.02 4.48 -19.29
C ALA A 225 -9.96 5.58 -20.37
N ILE A 226 -11.01 6.41 -20.46
CA ILE A 226 -11.06 7.57 -21.38
C ILE A 226 -9.97 8.58 -21.02
N LEU A 227 -9.86 8.95 -19.74
CA LEU A 227 -8.84 9.89 -19.27
C LEU A 227 -7.44 9.34 -19.51
N TYR A 228 -7.18 8.08 -19.15
CA TYR A 228 -5.89 7.44 -19.37
C TYR A 228 -5.51 7.42 -20.85
N ALA A 229 -6.43 7.04 -21.74
CA ALA A 229 -6.18 7.07 -23.18
C ALA A 229 -5.84 8.49 -23.67
N SER A 230 -6.58 9.48 -23.20
CA SER A 230 -6.36 10.89 -23.55
C SER A 230 -5.01 11.41 -23.04
N THR A 231 -4.69 11.15 -21.77
CA THR A 231 -3.44 11.60 -21.15
C THR A 231 -2.22 10.87 -21.72
N LYS A 232 -2.37 9.59 -22.07
CA LYS A 232 -1.30 8.81 -22.70
C LYS A 232 -0.97 9.35 -24.09
N ASN A 233 -1.98 9.67 -24.88
CA ASN A 233 -1.79 10.29 -26.19
C ASN A 233 -1.12 11.67 -26.07
N ALA A 234 -1.53 12.48 -25.10
CA ALA A 234 -0.92 13.78 -24.85
C ALA A 234 0.54 13.69 -24.36
N ALA A 235 0.89 12.64 -23.61
CA ALA A 235 2.27 12.42 -23.11
C ALA A 235 3.26 11.95 -24.19
N GLY A 236 2.78 11.57 -25.37
CA GLY A 236 3.60 11.07 -26.48
C GLY A 236 4.09 9.63 -26.30
N LEU A 237 4.62 9.07 -27.39
CA LEU A 237 5.25 7.74 -27.43
C LEU A 237 6.64 7.79 -26.79
N ASN A 238 6.71 7.65 -25.47
CA ASN A 238 7.98 7.39 -24.78
C ASN A 238 7.85 6.10 -23.99
N ASN A 239 8.74 5.12 -24.20
CA ASN A 239 8.71 3.86 -23.45
C ASN A 239 9.49 4.01 -22.12
N TRP A 240 9.08 4.95 -21.27
CA TRP A 240 9.74 5.16 -19.98
C TRP A 240 9.64 3.94 -19.05
N ASP A 241 8.58 3.15 -19.18
CA ASP A 241 8.38 1.94 -18.39
C ASP A 241 7.95 0.73 -19.26
N PRO A 242 8.85 -0.24 -19.51
CA PRO A 242 8.54 -1.45 -20.27
C PRO A 242 7.58 -2.41 -19.54
N ARG A 243 7.27 -2.15 -18.25
CA ARG A 243 6.38 -2.97 -17.42
C ARG A 243 4.90 -2.75 -17.73
N VAL A 244 4.53 -1.69 -18.45
CA VAL A 244 3.13 -1.25 -18.71
C VAL A 244 2.41 -2.12 -19.77
N GLY A 245 2.92 -3.31 -20.08
CA GLY A 245 2.28 -4.24 -21.02
C GLY A 245 1.19 -5.09 -20.36
N LEU A 246 0.14 -5.40 -21.12
CA LEU A 246 -0.80 -6.47 -20.77
C LEU A 246 -0.27 -7.81 -21.31
N ILE A 247 -0.56 -8.91 -20.63
CA ILE A 247 -0.33 -10.24 -21.18
C ILE A 247 -1.38 -10.57 -22.25
N THR A 248 -1.04 -11.51 -23.14
CA THR A 248 -2.00 -12.08 -24.08
C THR A 248 -3.07 -12.88 -23.33
N LEU A 249 -4.27 -12.97 -23.89
CA LEU A 249 -5.40 -13.72 -23.29
C LEU A 249 -5.02 -15.18 -23.00
N GLN A 250 -4.19 -15.79 -23.86
CA GLN A 250 -3.72 -17.17 -23.68
C GLN A 250 -2.77 -17.31 -22.49
N GLY A 251 -1.91 -16.32 -22.21
CA GLY A 251 -1.05 -16.31 -21.03
C GLY A 251 -1.75 -15.90 -19.73
N PHE A 252 -3.02 -15.47 -19.79
CA PHE A 252 -3.76 -14.98 -18.62
C PHE A 252 -4.17 -16.09 -17.66
N LEU A 253 -4.65 -17.23 -18.17
CA LEU A 253 -5.02 -18.36 -17.31
C LEU A 253 -3.79 -18.96 -16.62
N ASP A 254 -2.70 -19.13 -17.37
CA ASP A 254 -1.42 -19.57 -16.82
C ASP A 254 -0.91 -18.59 -15.77
N ARG A 255 -1.01 -17.27 -16.03
CA ARG A 255 -0.62 -16.24 -15.06
C ARG A 255 -1.48 -16.29 -13.80
N ILE A 256 -2.79 -16.49 -13.90
CA ILE A 256 -3.64 -16.67 -12.71
C ILE A 256 -3.16 -17.86 -11.90
N HIS A 257 -2.93 -19.00 -12.55
CA HIS A 257 -2.43 -20.19 -11.87
C HIS A 257 -1.08 -19.92 -11.20
N THR A 258 -0.12 -19.32 -11.91
CA THR A 258 1.18 -18.94 -11.36
C THR A 258 1.04 -17.95 -10.22
N VAL A 259 0.23 -16.90 -10.34
CA VAL A 259 0.04 -15.90 -9.29
C VAL A 259 -0.58 -16.56 -8.06
N ILE A 260 -1.64 -17.36 -8.20
CA ILE A 260 -2.28 -18.03 -7.07
C ILE A 260 -1.32 -19.01 -6.40
N THR A 261 -0.66 -19.87 -7.18
CA THR A 261 0.24 -20.90 -6.63
C THR A 261 1.50 -20.28 -6.04
N SER A 262 2.18 -19.38 -6.76
CA SER A 262 3.38 -18.69 -6.25
C SER A 262 3.06 -17.77 -5.09
N PHE A 263 1.93 -17.04 -5.10
CA PHE A 263 1.54 -16.18 -3.99
C PHE A 263 1.17 -16.99 -2.75
N ALA A 264 0.38 -18.06 -2.89
CA ALA A 264 0.03 -18.94 -1.77
C ALA A 264 1.28 -19.65 -1.22
N LEU A 265 2.14 -20.15 -2.09
CA LEU A 265 3.39 -20.81 -1.71
C LEU A 265 4.36 -19.81 -1.08
N ASP A 266 4.57 -18.63 -1.66
CA ASP A 266 5.44 -17.58 -1.12
C ASP A 266 4.92 -17.06 0.21
N ALA A 267 3.59 -16.95 0.38
CA ALA A 267 3.00 -16.56 1.65
C ALA A 267 3.20 -17.57 2.77
N LEU A 268 3.35 -18.85 2.45
CA LEU A 268 3.61 -19.90 3.43
C LEU A 268 5.10 -20.18 3.63
N THR A 269 5.91 -20.09 2.56
CA THR A 269 7.28 -20.63 2.53
C THR A 269 8.37 -19.57 2.57
N LYS A 270 8.21 -18.40 1.92
CA LYS A 270 9.27 -17.38 1.91
C LYS A 270 9.36 -16.68 3.26
N ASN A 271 10.59 -16.36 3.69
CA ASN A 271 10.89 -15.62 4.92
C ASN A 271 10.47 -14.13 4.87
N GLN A 272 9.42 -13.80 4.13
CA GLN A 272 8.79 -12.49 4.16
C GLN A 272 7.76 -12.48 5.29
N ILE A 273 8.17 -11.91 6.43
CA ILE A 273 7.41 -11.83 7.68
C ILE A 273 5.95 -11.36 7.46
N ILE A 274 5.72 -10.48 6.47
CA ILE A 274 4.43 -9.91 6.16
C ILE A 274 3.50 -10.93 5.47
N LEU A 275 4.01 -11.74 4.53
CA LEU A 275 3.20 -12.73 3.83
C LEU A 275 2.86 -13.94 4.73
N LYS A 276 3.80 -14.38 5.60
CA LYS A 276 3.52 -15.41 6.63
C LYS A 276 2.39 -15.01 7.57
N LYS A 277 2.30 -13.72 7.90
CA LYS A 277 1.20 -13.18 8.70
C LYS A 277 -0.13 -13.14 7.99
N ILE A 278 -0.13 -12.81 6.69
CA ILE A 278 -1.32 -12.88 5.86
C ILE A 278 -1.86 -14.31 5.87
N GLY A 279 -1.00 -15.33 5.71
CA GLY A 279 -1.37 -16.74 5.84
C GLY A 279 -1.96 -17.11 7.21
N LEU A 280 -1.31 -16.69 8.29
CA LEU A 280 -1.79 -16.92 9.66
C LEU A 280 -3.17 -16.26 9.89
N LEU A 281 -3.36 -15.02 9.45
CA LEU A 281 -4.62 -14.30 9.56
C LEU A 281 -5.74 -14.93 8.72
N ILE A 282 -5.43 -15.49 7.54
CA ILE A 282 -6.38 -16.26 6.74
C ILE A 282 -6.82 -17.52 7.49
N ALA A 283 -5.86 -18.32 8.00
CA ALA A 283 -6.14 -19.55 8.73
C ALA A 283 -7.01 -19.31 9.97
N ILE A 284 -6.70 -18.24 10.69
CA ILE A 284 -7.48 -17.73 11.81
C ILE A 284 -8.91 -17.38 11.38
N ASN A 285 -9.09 -16.61 10.30
CA ASN A 285 -10.42 -16.22 9.82
C ASN A 285 -11.24 -17.43 9.39
N ILE A 286 -10.62 -18.41 8.72
CA ILE A 286 -11.27 -19.67 8.33
C ILE A 286 -11.72 -20.45 9.58
N THR A 287 -10.87 -20.51 10.61
CA THR A 287 -11.17 -21.23 11.85
C THR A 287 -12.31 -20.55 12.62
N ILE A 288 -12.26 -19.22 12.73
CA ILE A 288 -13.30 -18.40 13.36
C ILE A 288 -14.63 -18.50 12.59
N PHE A 289 -14.57 -18.50 11.26
CA PHE A 289 -15.73 -18.71 10.39
C PHE A 289 -16.33 -20.11 10.56
N ALA A 290 -15.49 -21.16 10.61
CA ALA A 290 -15.93 -22.54 10.86
C ALA A 290 -16.60 -22.70 12.23
N ILE A 291 -16.14 -21.97 13.25
CA ILE A 291 -16.76 -21.94 14.58
C ILE A 291 -18.12 -21.22 14.54
N SER A 292 -18.21 -20.10 13.82
CA SER A 292 -19.42 -19.28 13.69
C SER A 292 -20.52 -19.93 12.86
N TYR A 293 -20.15 -20.85 11.97
CA TYR A 293 -21.03 -21.63 11.11
C TYR A 293 -22.11 -22.41 11.88
N ARG A 294 -21.86 -22.81 13.14
CA ARG A 294 -22.77 -23.66 13.92
C ARG A 294 -24.14 -23.05 14.28
N LYS A 295 -24.35 -21.74 14.10
CA LYS A 295 -25.60 -21.06 14.51
C LYS A 295 -26.31 -20.25 13.42
N GLN A 296 -25.76 -20.18 12.20
CA GLN A 296 -26.29 -19.33 11.15
C GLN A 296 -26.89 -20.15 10.00
N SER A 297 -27.85 -19.58 9.25
CA SER A 297 -28.40 -20.29 8.11
C SER A 297 -27.31 -20.62 7.10
N LEU A 298 -27.24 -21.88 6.69
CA LEU A 298 -26.27 -22.44 5.73
C LEU A 298 -26.03 -21.50 4.54
N ILE A 299 -27.12 -20.97 3.98
CA ILE A 299 -27.12 -20.10 2.81
C ILE A 299 -26.37 -18.78 3.08
N ARG A 300 -26.56 -18.15 4.25
CA ARG A 300 -25.87 -16.88 4.58
C ARG A 300 -24.38 -17.10 4.79
N SER A 301 -24.00 -18.19 5.43
CA SER A 301 -22.60 -18.56 5.61
C SER A 301 -21.95 -18.85 4.24
N LEU A 302 -22.59 -19.62 3.38
CA LEU A 302 -22.08 -19.89 2.02
C LEU A 302 -21.94 -18.62 1.18
N LEU A 303 -22.94 -17.72 1.21
CA LEU A 303 -22.85 -16.43 0.51
C LEU A 303 -21.70 -15.57 1.05
N PHE A 304 -21.49 -15.55 2.37
CA PHE A 304 -20.38 -14.83 2.98
C PHE A 304 -19.02 -15.39 2.55
N LEU A 305 -18.87 -16.72 2.58
CA LEU A 305 -17.68 -17.42 2.13
C LEU A 305 -17.40 -17.13 0.64
N LEU A 306 -18.42 -17.18 -0.21
CA LEU A 306 -18.32 -16.81 -1.62
C LEU A 306 -17.87 -15.35 -1.80
N ALA A 307 -18.40 -14.42 -1.00
CA ALA A 307 -17.97 -13.01 -1.04
C ALA A 307 -16.51 -12.83 -0.63
N VAL A 308 -16.02 -13.58 0.37
CA VAL A 308 -14.60 -13.58 0.76
C VAL A 308 -13.72 -14.11 -0.37
N PHE A 309 -14.09 -15.25 -0.99
CA PHE A 309 -13.36 -15.80 -2.14
C PHE A 309 -13.36 -14.85 -3.33
N ALA A 310 -14.51 -14.26 -3.67
CA ALA A 310 -14.60 -13.25 -4.72
C ALA A 310 -13.68 -12.05 -4.44
N SER A 311 -13.62 -11.60 -3.18
CA SER A 311 -12.77 -10.48 -2.78
C SER A 311 -11.26 -10.79 -2.91
N ILE A 312 -10.85 -12.03 -2.62
CA ILE A 312 -9.47 -12.50 -2.86
C ILE A 312 -9.18 -12.48 -4.36
N ILE A 313 -10.08 -13.02 -5.18
CA ILE A 313 -9.93 -13.01 -6.65
C ILE A 313 -9.82 -11.59 -7.18
N ILE A 314 -10.70 -10.67 -6.75
CA ILE A 314 -10.68 -9.26 -7.17
C ILE A 314 -9.39 -8.56 -6.78
N THR A 315 -8.81 -8.92 -5.63
CA THR A 315 -7.52 -8.37 -5.20
C THR A 315 -6.37 -8.89 -6.06
N LEU A 316 -6.43 -10.15 -6.49
CA LEU A 316 -5.39 -10.78 -7.31
C LEU A 316 -5.55 -10.51 -8.81
N LEU A 317 -6.75 -10.19 -9.30
CA LEU A 317 -7.04 -10.04 -10.71
C LEU A 317 -6.17 -8.95 -11.40
N PRO A 318 -5.99 -7.74 -10.86
CA PRO A 318 -5.14 -6.73 -11.48
C PRO A 318 -3.68 -7.18 -11.64
N ILE A 319 -3.20 -7.99 -10.69
CA ILE A 319 -1.85 -8.55 -10.72
C ILE A 319 -1.69 -9.53 -11.88
N SER A 320 -2.71 -10.37 -12.09
CA SER A 320 -2.70 -11.43 -13.07
C SER A 320 -2.75 -10.96 -14.52
N ILE A 321 -2.99 -9.66 -14.78
CA ILE A 321 -3.14 -9.11 -16.15
C ILE A 321 -1.83 -8.42 -16.63
N ILE A 322 -0.90 -8.11 -15.72
CA ILE A 322 0.30 -7.32 -16.04
C ILE A 322 1.43 -8.21 -16.60
N LYS A 323 2.11 -7.73 -17.65
CA LYS A 323 3.20 -8.43 -18.35
C LYS A 323 4.41 -8.70 -17.46
N ILE A 324 4.85 -7.69 -16.70
CA ILE A 324 5.94 -7.82 -15.72
C ILE A 324 5.34 -7.62 -14.33
N TRP A 325 5.21 -8.74 -13.61
CA TRP A 325 4.74 -8.72 -12.23
C TRP A 325 5.92 -8.80 -11.27
N ALA A 326 6.01 -7.81 -10.37
CA ALA A 326 6.72 -7.94 -9.11
C ALA A 326 5.67 -8.10 -8.00
N PRO A 327 5.71 -9.20 -7.20
CA PRO A 327 4.89 -9.34 -5.99
C PRO A 327 5.26 -8.26 -4.99
N THR A 328 4.70 -7.07 -5.16
CA THR A 328 4.79 -6.03 -4.15
C THR A 328 3.64 -6.25 -3.17
N ALA A 329 3.93 -6.23 -1.87
CA ALA A 329 2.90 -6.32 -0.85
C ALA A 329 1.77 -5.28 -1.05
N ARG A 330 2.02 -4.22 -1.82
CA ARG A 330 1.07 -3.16 -2.12
C ARG A 330 -0.11 -3.58 -2.99
N SER A 331 0.06 -4.56 -3.87
CA SER A 331 -0.99 -4.98 -4.80
C SER A 331 -2.10 -5.80 -4.12
N ILE A 332 -1.90 -6.22 -2.87
CA ILE A 332 -2.82 -7.11 -2.14
C ILE A 332 -3.57 -6.41 -0.98
N ILE A 333 -3.64 -5.07 -0.97
CA ILE A 333 -4.30 -4.31 0.11
C ILE A 333 -5.77 -4.62 0.33
N GLY A 334 -6.48 -5.02 -0.72
CA GLY A 334 -7.88 -5.45 -0.60
C GLY A 334 -8.07 -6.56 0.43
N MET A 335 -7.06 -7.43 0.65
CA MET A 335 -7.14 -8.49 1.64
C MET A 335 -7.25 -7.99 3.08
N ALA A 336 -6.61 -6.86 3.43
CA ALA A 336 -6.71 -6.31 4.78
C ALA A 336 -8.15 -5.90 5.12
N PHE A 337 -8.86 -5.31 4.16
CA PHE A 337 -10.26 -4.94 4.29
C PHE A 337 -11.19 -6.16 4.40
N CYS A 338 -10.89 -7.24 3.67
CA CYS A 338 -11.63 -8.51 3.79
C CYS A 338 -11.58 -9.07 5.21
N TYR A 339 -10.41 -9.01 5.88
CA TYR A 339 -10.25 -9.52 7.24
C TYR A 339 -11.06 -8.72 8.26
N GLY A 340 -11.08 -7.39 8.14
CA GLY A 340 -11.90 -6.55 9.01
C GLY A 340 -13.40 -6.85 8.91
N ILE A 341 -13.89 -7.12 7.70
CA ILE A 341 -15.30 -7.49 7.47
C ILE A 341 -15.60 -8.90 8.01
N ALA A 342 -14.72 -9.87 7.79
CA ALA A 342 -14.85 -11.21 8.37
C ALA A 342 -15.00 -11.15 9.89
N PHE A 343 -14.15 -10.36 10.54
CA PHE A 343 -14.25 -10.14 11.98
C PHE A 343 -15.57 -9.45 12.39
N LEU A 344 -16.00 -8.42 11.65
CA LEU A 344 -17.24 -7.69 11.91
C LEU A 344 -18.45 -8.63 11.90
N TYR A 345 -18.52 -9.49 10.87
CA TYR A 345 -19.61 -10.43 10.67
C TYR A 345 -19.68 -11.48 11.78
N VAL A 346 -18.53 -12.02 12.19
CA VAL A 346 -18.45 -13.05 13.23
C VAL A 346 -18.78 -12.50 14.61
N CYS A 347 -18.22 -11.35 14.99
CA CYS A 347 -18.44 -10.77 16.32
C CYS A 347 -19.89 -10.34 16.56
N ASN A 348 -20.69 -10.23 15.50
CA ASN A 348 -22.09 -9.91 15.60
C ASN A 348 -22.97 -11.09 16.03
N ASN A 349 -22.50 -12.33 15.91
CA ASN A 349 -23.28 -13.56 16.13
C ASN A 349 -22.86 -14.37 17.39
N THR A 350 -23.26 -13.88 18.58
CA THR A 350 -23.47 -14.63 19.86
C THR A 350 -22.31 -15.28 20.65
N VAL A 351 -22.58 -15.44 21.97
CA VAL A 351 -21.95 -16.18 23.11
C VAL A 351 -20.45 -15.98 23.39
N ILE A 352 -19.57 -15.96 22.39
CA ILE A 352 -18.11 -16.03 22.59
C ILE A 352 -17.43 -14.65 22.38
N LYS A 353 -18.16 -13.57 22.71
CA LYS A 353 -17.72 -12.19 22.45
C LYS A 353 -16.36 -11.86 23.08
N ILE A 354 -16.18 -12.26 24.34
CA ILE A 354 -14.95 -11.96 25.09
C ILE A 354 -13.74 -12.62 24.40
N ILE A 355 -13.84 -13.89 24.01
CA ILE A 355 -12.73 -14.58 23.35
C ILE A 355 -12.42 -13.92 22.01
N ASN A 356 -13.43 -13.57 21.20
CA ASN A 356 -13.22 -12.89 19.93
C ASN A 356 -12.57 -11.51 20.09
N TYR A 357 -12.97 -10.74 21.12
CA TYR A 357 -12.36 -9.44 21.41
C TYR A 357 -10.93 -9.56 21.92
N THR A 358 -10.65 -10.51 22.82
CA THR A 358 -9.30 -10.82 23.27
C THR A 358 -8.42 -11.20 22.08
N PHE A 359 -8.94 -12.05 21.21
CA PHE A 359 -8.23 -12.53 20.04
C PHE A 359 -7.95 -11.43 19.01
N ALA A 360 -8.92 -10.55 18.73
CA ALA A 360 -8.71 -9.37 17.90
C ALA A 360 -7.65 -8.44 18.48
N THR A 361 -7.70 -8.22 19.79
CA THR A 361 -6.70 -7.39 20.49
C THR A 361 -5.30 -8.00 20.35
N SER A 362 -5.17 -9.32 20.53
CA SER A 362 -3.91 -10.05 20.30
C SER A 362 -3.41 -9.90 18.86
N ILE A 363 -4.30 -9.98 17.86
CA ILE A 363 -3.94 -9.74 16.44
C ILE A 363 -3.41 -8.34 16.24
N ILE A 364 -4.09 -7.32 16.79
CA ILE A 364 -3.70 -5.92 16.65
C ILE A 364 -2.32 -5.71 17.29
N ILE A 365 -2.12 -6.18 18.52
CA ILE A 365 -0.82 -6.08 19.23
C ILE A 365 0.28 -6.79 18.44
N PHE A 366 0.03 -8.02 18.00
CA PHE A 366 1.02 -8.76 17.21
C PHE A 366 1.33 -8.06 15.89
N SER A 367 0.35 -7.42 15.27
CA SER A 367 0.53 -6.67 14.01
C SER A 367 1.32 -5.37 14.22
N ILE A 368 1.10 -4.66 15.34
CA ILE A 368 1.93 -3.52 15.78
C ILE A 368 3.39 -3.96 15.93
N ILE A 369 3.65 -5.05 16.65
CA ILE A 369 5.01 -5.54 16.92
C ILE A 369 5.76 -5.82 15.62
N ILE A 370 5.14 -6.50 14.67
CA ILE A 370 5.82 -6.82 13.40
C ILE A 370 5.95 -5.63 12.46
N SER A 371 4.95 -4.75 12.40
CA SER A 371 5.08 -3.52 11.61
C SER A 371 6.28 -2.72 12.09
N ASN A 372 6.43 -2.58 13.41
CA ASN A 372 7.58 -1.93 14.03
C ASN A 372 8.89 -2.68 13.80
N ALA A 373 8.91 -4.01 13.92
CA ALA A 373 10.12 -4.81 13.67
C ALA A 373 10.59 -4.70 12.21
N PHE A 374 9.65 -4.66 11.26
CA PHE A 374 9.94 -4.43 9.85
C PHE A 374 10.54 -3.04 9.63
N LEU A 375 9.89 -1.99 10.15
CA LEU A 375 10.36 -0.61 10.01
C LEU A 375 11.71 -0.39 10.70
N TYR A 376 11.93 -1.01 11.87
CA TYR A 376 13.21 -0.98 12.55
C TYR A 376 14.33 -1.63 11.73
N LYS A 377 14.05 -2.79 11.11
CA LYS A 377 15.01 -3.44 10.22
C LYS A 377 15.32 -2.57 9.00
N LEU A 378 14.33 -1.88 8.45
CA LEU A 378 14.53 -0.94 7.35
C LEU A 378 15.38 0.26 7.78
N HIS A 379 15.10 0.83 8.96
CA HIS A 379 15.89 1.90 9.54
C HIS A 379 17.37 1.51 9.72
N LEU A 380 17.66 0.33 10.29
CA LEU A 380 19.03 -0.15 10.43
C LEU A 380 19.76 -0.29 9.08
N LYS A 381 19.06 -0.74 8.04
CA LYS A 381 19.62 -0.79 6.68
C LYS A 381 19.94 0.62 6.15
N ASN A 382 19.04 1.58 6.39
CA ASN A 382 19.25 2.96 5.96
C ASN A 382 20.38 3.65 6.72
N GLU A 383 20.54 3.39 8.02
CA GLU A 383 21.69 3.89 8.80
C GLU A 383 23.02 3.26 8.33
N GLN A 384 23.01 1.98 7.94
CA GLN A 384 24.17 1.35 7.32
C GLN A 384 24.53 2.01 5.98
N ASP A 385 23.53 2.22 5.11
CA ASP A 385 23.71 2.89 3.82
C ASP A 385 24.18 4.34 4.01
N ARG A 386 23.64 5.06 5.00
CA ARG A 386 24.05 6.41 5.39
C ARG A 386 25.50 6.45 5.84
N TRP A 387 25.91 5.56 6.74
CA TRP A 387 27.27 5.51 7.25
C TRP A 387 28.27 5.20 6.12
N LEU A 388 27.96 4.21 5.28
CA LEU A 388 28.81 3.86 4.13
C LEU A 388 28.91 5.00 3.13
N SER A 389 27.79 5.54 2.67
CA SER A 389 27.77 6.63 1.69
C SER A 389 28.46 7.89 2.20
N SER A 390 28.31 8.23 3.48
CA SER A 390 28.99 9.38 4.09
C SER A 390 30.50 9.20 4.11
N ASN A 391 31.00 8.05 4.55
CA ASN A 391 32.44 7.78 4.59
C ASN A 391 33.06 7.69 3.19
N ILE A 392 32.35 7.07 2.24
CA ILE A 392 32.78 7.01 0.85
C ILE A 392 32.82 8.42 0.25
N THR A 393 31.83 9.27 0.56
CA THR A 393 31.81 10.67 0.11
C THR A 393 33.02 11.45 0.61
N ILE A 394 33.40 11.29 1.89
CA ILE A 394 34.60 11.94 2.43
C ILE A 394 35.85 11.52 1.65
N ALA A 395 36.00 10.21 1.39
CA ALA A 395 37.12 9.69 0.61
C ALA A 395 37.11 10.18 -0.84
N LEU A 396 35.93 10.23 -1.47
CA LEU A 396 35.76 10.78 -2.81
C LEU A 396 36.15 12.25 -2.84
N LEU A 397 35.69 13.09 -1.91
CA LEU A 397 36.04 14.51 -1.86
C LEU A 397 37.54 14.74 -1.65
N GLN A 398 38.26 13.83 -0.98
CA GLN A 398 39.72 13.88 -0.87
C GLN A 398 40.45 13.52 -2.18
N ILE A 399 39.80 12.78 -3.08
CA ILE A 399 40.36 12.29 -4.34
C ILE A 399 39.92 13.17 -5.54
N ASN A 400 38.77 13.84 -5.40
CA ASN A 400 38.02 14.44 -6.47
C ASN A 400 38.21 15.97 -6.52
N ASP A 401 39.45 16.41 -6.80
CA ASP A 401 39.80 17.83 -7.00
C ASP A 401 39.30 18.40 -8.35
N GLU A 402 38.71 17.56 -9.22
CA GLU A 402 38.11 17.97 -10.49
C GLU A 402 36.78 17.23 -10.73
N ASP A 403 35.68 17.98 -10.90
CA ASP A 403 34.26 17.58 -11.06
C ASP A 403 33.93 16.59 -12.21
N LYS A 404 34.91 15.89 -12.81
CA LYS A 404 34.73 15.13 -14.06
C LYS A 404 35.00 13.63 -13.98
N LYS A 405 35.40 13.08 -12.82
CA LYS A 405 35.68 11.64 -12.73
C LYS A 405 34.41 10.81 -12.56
N GLU A 406 34.32 9.74 -13.34
CA GLU A 406 33.28 8.72 -13.21
C GLU A 406 33.49 7.91 -11.92
N VAL A 407 32.42 7.60 -11.18
CA VAL A 407 32.50 6.81 -9.94
C VAL A 407 31.78 5.49 -10.14
N THR A 408 32.44 4.38 -9.79
CA THR A 408 31.82 3.06 -9.79
C THR A 408 31.97 2.43 -8.43
N ILE A 409 30.84 1.96 -7.89
CA ILE A 409 30.78 1.17 -6.67
C ILE A 409 30.59 -0.28 -7.08
N VAL A 410 31.47 -1.15 -6.62
CA VAL A 410 31.36 -2.60 -6.80
C VAL A 410 31.04 -3.21 -5.45
N ASP A 411 29.79 -3.61 -5.24
CA ASP A 411 29.33 -4.19 -3.98
C ASP A 411 29.13 -5.71 -4.07
N ASN A 412 30.25 -6.44 -4.12
CA ASN A 412 30.22 -7.90 -4.21
C ASN A 412 29.70 -8.53 -2.90
N HIS A 413 29.80 -7.82 -1.78
CA HIS A 413 29.44 -8.32 -0.45
C HIS A 413 28.09 -7.81 0.07
N GLN A 414 27.31 -7.09 -0.76
CA GLN A 414 26.00 -6.52 -0.40
C GLN A 414 26.05 -5.67 0.88
N ARG A 415 27.08 -4.84 1.02
CA ARG A 415 27.25 -3.93 2.15
C ARG A 415 26.31 -2.74 2.06
N LEU A 416 26.07 -2.21 0.87
CA LEU A 416 24.93 -1.36 0.61
C LEU A 416 23.70 -2.26 0.45
N LYS A 417 22.63 -1.92 1.18
CA LYS A 417 21.40 -2.72 1.20
C LYS A 417 20.42 -2.30 0.11
N SER A 418 20.69 -1.16 -0.51
CA SER A 418 19.95 -0.61 -1.64
C SER A 418 20.53 -1.07 -2.97
N ALA A 419 19.72 -1.07 -4.02
CA ALA A 419 20.17 -1.45 -5.36
C ALA A 419 21.04 -0.36 -6.01
N ASP A 420 21.93 -0.78 -6.91
CA ASP A 420 22.96 0.08 -7.52
C ASP A 420 22.41 1.33 -8.21
N TRP A 421 21.25 1.20 -8.86
CA TRP A 421 20.57 2.32 -9.52
C TRP A 421 20.14 3.43 -8.55
N ALA A 422 20.05 3.14 -7.24
CA ALA A 422 19.69 4.10 -6.21
C ALA A 422 20.92 4.80 -5.59
N PHE A 423 22.16 4.38 -5.90
CA PHE A 423 23.38 4.93 -5.27
C PHE A 423 23.50 6.44 -5.44
N ARG A 424 23.25 6.96 -6.63
CA ARG A 424 23.23 8.42 -6.87
C ARG A 424 22.26 9.15 -5.92
N GLY A 425 21.08 8.58 -5.73
CA GLY A 425 20.06 9.07 -4.81
C GLY A 425 20.49 9.06 -3.35
N ILE A 426 21.10 7.95 -2.92
CA ILE A 426 21.56 7.72 -1.54
C ILE A 426 22.64 8.72 -1.15
N PHE A 427 23.66 8.85 -1.98
CA PHE A 427 24.79 9.75 -1.72
C PHE A 427 24.33 11.20 -1.64
N TYR A 428 23.49 11.65 -2.58
CA TYR A 428 22.93 12.99 -2.53
C TYR A 428 22.06 13.20 -1.29
N THR A 429 21.19 12.24 -0.96
CA THR A 429 20.27 12.36 0.18
C THR A 429 21.01 12.49 1.51
N TYR A 430 22.11 11.74 1.69
CA TYR A 430 22.84 11.73 2.97
C TYR A 430 23.96 12.76 3.06
N THR A 431 24.48 13.23 1.93
CA THR A 431 25.69 14.08 1.92
C THR A 431 25.54 15.39 1.15
N GLY A 432 24.48 15.56 0.37
CA GLY A 432 24.29 16.69 -0.54
C GLY A 432 25.16 16.66 -1.79
N ASN A 433 26.08 15.69 -1.92
CA ASN A 433 26.99 15.61 -3.05
C ASN A 433 26.43 14.77 -4.20
N LEU A 434 26.59 15.26 -5.42
CA LEU A 434 26.21 14.57 -6.65
C LEU A 434 27.46 14.02 -7.33
N PHE A 435 27.60 12.70 -7.35
CA PHE A 435 28.65 12.01 -8.09
C PHE A 435 28.12 11.41 -9.39
N ASN A 436 28.97 11.35 -10.42
CA ASN A 436 28.64 10.69 -11.68
C ASN A 436 28.82 9.17 -11.57
N PHE A 437 27.83 8.50 -10.99
CA PHE A 437 27.86 7.05 -10.84
C PHE A 437 27.61 6.32 -12.16
N VAL A 438 28.48 5.37 -12.49
CA VAL A 438 28.36 4.49 -13.66
C VAL A 438 28.31 3.03 -13.21
N PRO A 439 27.48 2.18 -13.84
CA PRO A 439 27.39 0.77 -13.48
C PRO A 439 28.74 0.06 -13.56
N ALA A 440 28.98 -0.88 -12.66
CA ALA A 440 30.17 -1.72 -12.70
C ALA A 440 30.14 -2.65 -13.93
N ASN A 441 31.27 -2.72 -14.63
CA ASN A 441 31.49 -3.70 -15.68
C ASN A 441 32.23 -4.93 -15.13
N GLN A 442 32.37 -5.98 -15.95
CA GLN A 442 33.01 -7.23 -15.52
C GLN A 442 34.47 -7.03 -15.07
N ASN A 443 35.19 -6.06 -15.65
CA ASN A 443 36.57 -5.76 -15.27
C ASN A 443 36.64 -5.12 -13.88
N ASP A 444 35.71 -4.21 -13.56
CA ASP A 444 35.61 -3.61 -12.23
C ASP A 444 35.34 -4.68 -11.16
N HIS A 445 34.43 -5.63 -11.46
CA HIS A 445 34.18 -6.78 -10.58
C HIS A 445 35.43 -7.64 -10.36
N ASN A 446 36.14 -7.99 -11.43
CA ASN A 446 37.35 -8.81 -11.35
C ASN A 446 38.47 -8.11 -10.56
N GLN A 447 38.56 -6.79 -10.64
CA GLN A 447 39.50 -6.00 -9.87
C GLN A 447 39.13 -6.00 -8.38
N CYS A 448 37.87 -5.78 -8.04
CA CYS A 448 37.45 -5.76 -6.64
C CYS A 448 37.48 -7.13 -5.95
N ILE A 449 37.44 -8.24 -6.70
CA ILE A 449 37.66 -9.59 -6.14
C ILE A 449 39.07 -9.72 -5.52
N LYS A 450 40.07 -9.02 -6.08
CA LYS A 450 41.47 -9.10 -5.65
C LYS A 450 41.89 -7.97 -4.70
N SER A 451 40.98 -7.05 -4.42
CA SER A 451 41.27 -5.82 -3.69
C SER A 451 40.73 -5.91 -2.27
N SER A 452 41.23 -5.05 -1.38
CA SER A 452 40.69 -4.98 -0.03
C SER A 452 39.29 -4.35 -0.06
N ILE A 453 38.53 -4.60 1.00
CA ILE A 453 37.17 -4.12 1.13
C ILE A 453 37.18 -2.78 1.89
N TRP A 454 36.49 -1.75 1.37
CA TRP A 454 36.40 -0.43 2.02
C TRP A 454 35.93 -0.54 3.48
N PRO A 455 36.53 0.12 4.48
CA PRO A 455 37.48 1.23 4.38
C PRO A 455 38.96 0.83 4.47
N GLN A 456 39.32 -0.41 4.12
CA GLN A 456 40.71 -0.85 4.18
C GLN A 456 41.56 -0.14 3.11
N LYS A 457 42.86 -0.01 3.37
CA LYS A 457 43.84 0.51 2.41
C LYS A 457 43.81 -0.35 1.14
N ASP A 458 43.84 0.27 -0.05
CA ASP A 458 43.74 -0.36 -1.38
C ASP A 458 42.35 -0.81 -1.84
N SER A 459 41.28 -0.26 -1.24
CA SER A 459 39.88 -0.50 -1.65
C SER A 459 39.31 0.56 -2.60
N ILE A 460 40.06 1.66 -2.81
CA ILE A 460 39.76 2.67 -3.81
C ILE A 460 40.86 2.66 -4.87
N HIS A 461 40.46 2.55 -6.13
CA HIS A 461 41.37 2.60 -7.27
C HIS A 461 41.02 3.77 -8.20
N ILE A 462 42.04 4.48 -8.66
CA ILE A 462 41.88 5.58 -9.61
C ILE A 462 42.52 5.13 -10.93
N ILE A 463 41.71 4.89 -11.96
CA ILE A 463 42.15 4.40 -13.26
C ILE A 463 41.45 5.22 -14.35
N ASN A 464 42.20 5.80 -15.29
CA ASN A 464 41.65 6.45 -16.50
C ASN A 464 40.43 7.36 -16.25
N GLN A 465 40.55 8.35 -15.37
CA GLN A 465 39.46 9.27 -14.99
C GLN A 465 38.23 8.61 -14.31
N LYS A 466 38.36 7.36 -13.87
CA LYS A 466 37.35 6.62 -13.13
C LYS A 466 37.86 6.27 -11.73
N VAL A 467 37.00 6.44 -10.73
CA VAL A 467 37.23 6.01 -9.35
C VAL A 467 36.41 4.75 -9.09
N ILE A 468 37.07 3.65 -8.76
CA ILE A 468 36.44 2.36 -8.45
C ILE A 468 36.54 2.14 -6.94
N ILE A 469 35.42 1.84 -6.31
CA ILE A 469 35.32 1.60 -4.86
C ILE A 469 34.80 0.19 -4.63
N CYS A 470 35.61 -0.63 -3.96
CA CYS A 470 35.30 -2.03 -3.68
C CYS A 470 34.66 -2.18 -2.29
N LEU A 471 33.41 -2.65 -2.25
CA LEU A 471 32.62 -2.87 -1.03
C LEU A 471 32.43 -4.37 -0.71
#